data_AF-A0A952M0R6-F1
#
_entry.id   AF-A0A952M0R6-F1
#
_cell.length_a   1.000
_cell.length_b   1.000
_cell.length_c   1.000
_cell.angle_alpha   90.00
_cell.angle_beta   90.00
_cell.angle_gamma   90.00
#
_symmetry.space_group_name_H-M   'P 1'
#
loop_
_entity.id
_entity.type
_entity.pdbx_description
1 polymer ?
#
loop_
_entity_poly.entity_id
_entity_poly.type
_entity_poly.pdbx_seq_one_letter_code
_entity_poly.pdbx_strand_id
1 'polypeptide(L)' 'MSRRKFLTTSAAGIGAVAAGSGLITAAPAIAQSKTKLTVVSTWPRDFPGLGISAQRLVARISELSEGRIETE' A
#
# COMPACT_ATOMS: atom_id res chain seq x y z
N MET A 1 6.90 28.25 -6.92
CA MET A 1 7.44 27.65 -5.66
C MET A 1 8.26 26.42 -6.00
N SER A 2 9.59 26.52 -5.88
CA SER A 2 10.54 25.53 -6.38
C SER A 2 10.74 24.39 -5.38
N ARG A 3 10.26 23.20 -5.76
CA ARG A 3 10.25 21.91 -5.03
C ARG A 3 11.58 21.57 -4.33
N ARG A 4 12.71 22.05 -4.88
CA ARG A 4 14.04 21.86 -4.28
C ARG A 4 14.24 22.58 -2.94
N LYS A 5 13.64 23.75 -2.71
CA LYS A 5 13.80 24.45 -1.41
C LYS A 5 13.13 23.70 -0.27
N PHE A 6 12.05 22.96 -0.54
CA PHE A 6 11.38 22.14 0.47
C PHE A 6 12.25 20.96 0.92
N LEU A 7 12.89 20.26 -0.02
CA LEU A 7 13.77 19.13 0.30
C LEU A 7 15.04 19.54 1.06
N THR A 8 15.61 20.71 0.74
CA THR A 8 16.77 21.24 1.48
C THR A 8 16.40 21.73 2.88
N THR A 9 15.19 22.27 3.07
CA THR A 9 14.72 22.73 4.39
C THR A 9 14.36 21.56 5.32
N SER A 10 13.84 20.43 4.78
CA SER A 10 13.57 19.23 5.57
C SER A 10 14.83 18.46 5.99
N ALA A 11 15.93 18.60 5.24
CA ALA A 11 17.19 17.92 5.55
C ALA A 11 18.04 18.64 6.63
N ALA A 12 17.75 19.90 6.94
CA ALA A 12 18.52 20.70 7.89
C ALA A 12 17.84 20.90 9.26
N GLY A 13 16.63 20.36 9.47
CA GLY A 13 15.78 20.69 10.62
C GLY A 13 15.59 19.60 11.69
N ILE A 14 16.13 18.39 11.53
CA ILE A 14 15.86 17.29 12.48
C ILE A 14 17.16 16.54 12.80
N GLY A 15 18.18 17.29 13.20
CA GLY A 15 19.24 16.75 14.05
C GLY A 15 18.88 17.03 15.50
N ALA A 16 19.01 16.01 16.36
CA ALA A 16 18.87 16.04 17.82
C ALA A 16 17.48 15.70 18.43
N VAL A 17 17.00 14.48 18.19
CA VAL A 17 16.57 13.65 19.33
C VAL A 17 17.36 12.35 19.30
N ALA A 18 18.11 12.17 20.36
CA ALA A 18 19.17 11.19 20.52
C ALA A 18 18.62 9.77 20.79
N ALA A 19 19.38 8.80 20.28
CA ALA A 19 19.79 7.56 20.93
C ALA A 19 18.79 6.86 21.87
N GLY A 20 18.37 5.66 21.48
CA GLY A 20 17.77 4.70 22.39
C GLY A 20 17.55 3.33 21.76
N SER A 21 18.61 2.52 21.70
CA SER A 21 18.62 1.06 21.64
C SER A 21 17.87 0.36 20.48
N GLY A 22 18.60 -0.27 19.55
CA GLY A 22 17.99 -1.19 18.60
C GLY A 22 18.70 -1.43 17.26
N LEU A 23 20.01 -1.18 17.16
CA LEU A 23 20.80 -1.96 16.20
C LEU A 23 20.80 -3.40 16.74
N ILE A 24 20.50 -4.39 15.88
CA ILE A 24 20.35 -5.84 16.17
C ILE A 24 18.88 -6.31 16.34
N THR A 25 18.05 -6.13 15.32
CA THR A 25 17.33 -7.26 14.72
C THR A 25 17.30 -7.05 13.22
N ALA A 26 18.03 -7.89 12.52
CA ALA A 26 18.08 -7.98 11.08
C ALA A 26 16.69 -7.80 10.45
N ALA A 27 16.66 -7.02 9.37
CA ALA A 27 15.52 -6.76 8.50
C ALA A 27 14.46 -7.89 8.48
N PRO A 28 13.16 -7.58 8.56
CA PRO A 28 12.29 -8.24 7.62
C PRO A 28 12.63 -7.58 6.28
N ALA A 29 13.43 -8.24 5.48
CA ALA A 29 13.41 -8.11 4.03
C ALA A 29 12.02 -8.55 3.50
N ILE A 30 10.96 -7.90 4.00
CA ILE A 30 9.56 -8.03 3.66
C ILE A 30 9.04 -6.59 3.59
N ALA A 31 9.64 -5.81 2.68
CA ALA A 31 8.80 -4.99 1.83
C ALA A 31 7.73 -5.95 1.25
N GLN A 32 6.60 -6.09 1.94
CA GLN A 32 5.45 -6.80 1.41
C GLN A 32 5.11 -6.04 0.13
N SER A 33 5.48 -6.56 -1.04
CA SER A 33 5.15 -5.98 -2.32
C SER A 33 3.64 -5.88 -2.40
N LYS A 34 3.09 -4.71 -2.04
CA LYS A 34 1.67 -4.42 -2.15
C LYS A 34 1.36 -4.30 -3.62
N THR A 35 0.73 -5.33 -4.18
CA THR A 35 0.34 -5.34 -5.58
C THR A 35 -1.04 -4.71 -5.69
N LYS A 36 -1.12 -3.60 -6.43
CA LYS A 36 -2.40 -2.98 -6.77
C LYS A 36 -3.00 -3.67 -7.98
N LEU A 37 -4.20 -4.21 -7.82
CA LEU A 37 -4.94 -4.94 -8.84
C LEU A 37 -6.16 -4.12 -9.23
N THR A 38 -6.15 -3.54 -10.43
CA THR A 38 -7.29 -2.80 -10.97
C THR A 38 -8.25 -3.77 -11.67
N VAL A 39 -9.49 -3.82 -11.22
CA VAL A 39 -10.51 -4.73 -11.77
C VAL A 39 -11.42 -3.95 -12.71
N VAL A 40 -11.30 -4.24 -14.01
CA VAL A 40 -12.16 -3.62 -15.04
C VAL A 40 -13.20 -4.63 -15.51
N SER A 41 -14.47 -4.23 -15.49
CA SER A 41 -15.58 -5.02 -16.03
C SER A 41 -16.30 -4.30 -17.16
N THR A 42 -16.87 -5.05 -18.10
CA THR A 42 -17.71 -4.48 -19.18
C THR A 42 -19.14 -4.17 -18.74
N TRP A 43 -19.54 -4.63 -17.55
CA TRP A 43 -20.83 -4.39 -16.91
C TRP A 43 -20.69 -3.42 -15.73
N PRO A 44 -21.78 -2.72 -15.34
CA PRO A 44 -21.77 -1.84 -14.17
C PRO A 44 -21.63 -2.62 -12.85
N ARG A 45 -21.37 -1.89 -11.77
CA ARG A 45 -21.36 -2.45 -10.41
C ARG A 45 -22.74 -3.05 -10.07
N ASP A 46 -22.73 -4.13 -9.29
CA ASP A 46 -23.92 -4.87 -8.85
C ASP A 46 -24.76 -5.54 -9.95
N PHE A 47 -24.20 -5.73 -11.15
CA PHE A 47 -24.89 -6.50 -12.18
C PHE A 47 -25.21 -7.93 -11.68
N PRO A 48 -26.48 -8.38 -11.76
CA PRO A 48 -26.88 -9.67 -11.23
C PRO A 48 -26.12 -10.81 -11.93
N GLY A 49 -25.62 -11.76 -11.13
CA GLY A 49 -24.77 -12.84 -11.62
C GLY A 49 -23.30 -12.42 -11.81
N LEU A 50 -23.00 -11.48 -12.69
CA LEU A 50 -21.61 -11.15 -13.07
C LEU A 50 -20.94 -10.16 -12.10
N GLY A 51 -21.57 -9.03 -11.81
CA GLY A 51 -21.03 -7.98 -10.94
C GLY A 51 -20.89 -8.44 -9.49
N ILE A 52 -21.93 -9.12 -8.97
CA ILE A 52 -21.94 -9.64 -7.60
C ILE A 52 -20.87 -10.74 -7.42
N SER A 53 -20.69 -11.62 -8.40
CA SER A 53 -19.66 -12.68 -8.32
C SER A 53 -18.25 -12.12 -8.40
N ALA A 54 -18.02 -11.11 -9.25
CA ALA A 54 -16.75 -10.41 -9.34
C ALA A 54 -16.39 -9.72 -8.01
N GLN A 55 -17.35 -9.07 -7.35
CA GLN A 55 -17.12 -8.46 -6.03
C GLN A 55 -16.75 -9.50 -4.97
N ARG A 56 -17.42 -10.66 -4.95
CA ARG A 56 -17.08 -11.75 -4.03
C ARG A 56 -15.66 -12.27 -4.26
N LEU A 57 -15.24 -12.37 -5.53
CA LEU A 57 -13.87 -12.77 -5.87
C LEU A 57 -12.85 -11.73 -5.37
N VAL A 58 -13.12 -10.45 -5.59
CA VAL A 58 -12.28 -9.35 -5.12
C VAL A 58 -12.14 -9.35 -3.60
N ALA A 59 -13.24 -9.53 -2.86
CA ALA A 59 -13.22 -9.64 -1.41
C ALA A 59 -12.34 -10.81 -0.93
N ARG A 60 -12.46 -11.99 -1.56
CA ARG A 60 -11.63 -13.16 -1.23
C ARG A 60 -10.15 -12.94 -1.52
N ILE A 61 -9.81 -12.23 -2.60
CA ILE A 61 -8.41 -11.89 -2.90
C ILE A 61 -7.82 -11.02 -1.78
N SER A 62 -8.59 -10.04 -1.29
CA SER A 62 -8.16 -9.20 -0.17
C SER A 62 -7.96 -10.02 1.11
N GLU A 63 -8.93 -10.88 1.45
CA GLU A 63 -8.88 -11.77 2.62
C GLU A 63 -7.69 -12.75 2.57
N LEU A 64 -7.54 -13.48 1.46
CA LEU A 64 -6.49 -14.50 1.30
C LEU A 64 -5.10 -13.90 1.14
N SER A 65 -5.00 -12.68 0.65
CA SER A 65 -3.72 -11.99 0.50
C SER A 65 -3.23 -11.35 1.79
N GLU A 66 -4.04 -11.32 2.87
CA GLU A 66 -3.69 -10.68 4.14
C GLU A 66 -3.24 -9.22 3.93
N GLY A 67 -3.88 -8.51 3.00
CA GLY A 67 -3.53 -7.14 2.65
C GLY A 67 -2.27 -6.99 1.77
N ARG A 68 -1.71 -8.08 1.24
CA ARG A 68 -0.63 -8.04 0.23
C ARG A 68 -1.13 -7.63 -1.15
N ILE A 69 -2.41 -7.86 -1.48
CA ILE A 69 -3.03 -7.46 -2.74
C ILE A 69 -4.17 -6.48 -2.43
N GLU A 70 -4.06 -5.28 -2.97
CA GLU A 70 -5.07 -4.23 -2.85
C GLU A 70 -5.84 -4.11 -4.18
N THR A 71 -7.15 -4.29 -4.14
CA THR A 71 -8.01 -4.31 -5.32
C THR A 71 -8.79 -3.01 -5.44
N GLU A 72 -8.77 -2.39 -6.62
CA GLU A 72 -9.56 -1.18 -6.97
C GLU A 72 -10.55 -1.47 -8.10
#